data_AF-A0A1U7F4A9-F1
#
_entry.id   AF-A0A1U7F4A9-F1
#
_cell.length_a   1.000
_cell.length_b   1.000
_cell.length_c   1.000
_cell.angle_alpha   90.00
_cell.angle_beta   90.00
_cell.angle_gamma   90.00
#
_symmetry.space_group_name_H-M   'P 1'
#
loop_
_entity.id
_entity.type
_entity.pdbx_description
1 polymer ?
#
loop_
_entity_poly.entity_id
_entity_poly.type
_entity_poly.pdbx_seq_one_letter_code
_entity_poly.pdbx_strand_id
1 'polypeptide(L)'
;MVSWECRLGAPFEKGSRTLLRLHRALLFIVDFLKNLKDSREEDQISMLCQASYDGTLSKYHSWIVRKLVGVAAHLLASRDCMLNAIISGRSSRHEYEVMQAITRFISIAEQVFYRLQKIYEDKNILNLP
;
A
#
# COMPACT_ATOMS: atom_id res chain seq x y z
N MET A 1 17.07 13.85 0.16
CA MET A 1 17.36 12.87 -0.92
C MET A 1 16.80 13.33 -2.27
N VAL A 2 15.48 13.32 -2.49
CA VAL A 2 14.87 13.70 -3.79
C VAL A 2 15.35 15.07 -4.30
N SER A 3 15.31 16.10 -3.45
CA SER A 3 15.81 17.44 -3.81
C SER A 3 17.28 17.47 -4.19
N TRP A 4 18.10 16.59 -3.61
CA TRP A 4 19.53 16.49 -3.90
C TRP A 4 19.79 15.79 -5.24
N GLU A 5 19.04 14.73 -5.54
CA GLU A 5 19.17 14.01 -6.81
C GLU A 5 18.63 14.83 -7.99
N CYS A 6 17.62 15.68 -7.76
CA CYS A 6 17.03 16.51 -8.81
C CYS A 6 17.77 17.85 -9.05
N ARG A 7 18.90 18.10 -8.38
CA ARG A 7 19.57 19.41 -8.40
C ARG A 7 20.14 19.79 -9.78
N LEU A 8 20.37 18.81 -10.65
CA LEU A 8 20.91 18.99 -12.01
C LEU A 8 19.88 18.62 -13.11
N GLY A 9 18.60 18.44 -12.76
CA GLY A 9 17.56 17.95 -13.67
C GLY A 9 16.95 16.63 -13.23
N ALA A 10 16.58 15.76 -14.18
CA ALA A 10 16.02 14.45 -13.86
C ALA A 10 17.02 13.60 -13.03
N PRO A 11 16.58 12.92 -11.97
CA PRO A 11 17.48 12.20 -11.08
C PRO A 11 18.18 11.06 -11.82
N PHE A 12 19.52 11.10 -11.83
CA PHE A 12 20.38 10.06 -12.40
C PHE A 12 20.56 8.87 -11.43
N GLU A 13 20.41 9.15 -10.14
CA GLU A 13 20.57 8.22 -9.02
C GLU A 13 19.31 7.36 -8.80
N LYS A 14 19.50 6.15 -8.27
CA LYS A 14 18.41 5.15 -8.12
C LYS A 14 17.50 5.41 -6.92
N GLY A 15 17.84 6.34 -6.04
CA GLY A 15 17.14 6.57 -4.75
C GLY A 15 15.70 7.04 -4.94
N SER A 16 15.48 8.14 -5.65
CA SER A 16 14.14 8.69 -5.92
C SER A 16 13.27 7.70 -6.69
N ARG A 17 13.85 6.97 -7.66
CA ARG A 17 13.12 5.92 -8.38
C ARG A 17 12.67 4.79 -7.45
N THR A 18 13.54 4.34 -6.55
CA THR A 18 13.22 3.25 -5.61
C THR A 18 12.16 3.71 -4.60
N LEU A 19 12.33 4.92 -4.06
CA LEU A 19 11.36 5.51 -3.14
C LEU A 19 9.99 5.73 -3.80
N LEU A 20 9.93 6.08 -5.09
CA LEU A 20 8.67 6.19 -5.82
C LEU A 20 7.91 4.87 -5.89
N ARG A 21 8.61 3.74 -6.05
CA ARG A 21 7.98 2.40 -6.04
C ARG A 21 7.42 2.07 -4.66
N LEU A 22 8.16 2.38 -3.60
CA LEU A 22 7.69 2.23 -2.22
C LEU A 22 6.49 3.15 -1.92
N HIS A 23 6.52 4.39 -2.41
CA HIS A 23 5.43 5.37 -2.27
C HIS A 23 4.13 4.87 -2.93
N ARG A 24 4.22 4.31 -4.14
CA ARG A 24 3.08 3.68 -4.83
C ARG A 24 2.56 2.45 -4.08
N ALA A 25 3.46 1.64 -3.51
CA ALA A 25 3.08 0.47 -2.70
C ALA A 25 2.43 0.87 -1.36
N LEU A 26 2.85 1.97 -0.75
CA LEU A 26 2.23 2.50 0.46
C LEU A 26 0.76 2.84 0.22
N LEU A 27 0.42 3.44 -0.92
CA LEU A 27 -0.98 3.73 -1.26
C LEU A 27 -1.82 2.44 -1.33
N PHE A 28 -1.29 1.39 -1.95
CA PHE A 28 -1.95 0.09 -1.99
C PHE A 28 -2.20 -0.47 -0.58
N ILE A 29 -1.19 -0.42 0.30
CA ILE A 29 -1.32 -0.90 1.69
C ILE A 29 -2.37 -0.08 2.46
N VAL A 30 -2.37 1.24 2.30
CA VAL A 30 -3.35 2.12 2.95
C VAL A 30 -4.77 1.80 2.48
N ASP A 31 -4.98 1.67 1.18
CA ASP A 31 -6.29 1.35 0.61
C ASP A 31 -6.77 -0.04 1.05
N PHE A 32 -5.88 -1.03 1.00
CA PHE A 32 -6.17 -2.38 1.47
C PHE A 32 -6.53 -2.44 2.95
N LEU A 33 -5.82 -1.71 3.81
CA LEU A 33 -6.11 -1.67 5.24
C LEU A 33 -7.42 -0.93 5.56
N LYS A 34 -7.81 0.08 4.76
CA LYS A 34 -9.14 0.69 4.87
C LYS A 34 -10.23 -0.32 4.54
N ASN A 35 -10.09 -1.00 3.41
CA ASN A 35 -11.02 -2.04 2.99
C ASN A 35 -11.08 -3.21 3.99
N LEU A 36 -9.95 -3.61 4.56
CA LEU A 36 -9.89 -4.64 5.60
C LEU A 36 -10.62 -4.21 6.88
N LYS A 37 -10.44 -2.95 7.31
CA LYS A 37 -11.06 -2.41 8.51
C LYS A 37 -12.59 -2.30 8.37
N ASP A 38 -13.08 -2.01 7.17
CA ASP A 38 -14.52 -1.91 6.89
C ASP A 38 -15.15 -3.26 6.44
N SER A 39 -14.37 -4.34 6.41
CA SER A 39 -14.82 -5.68 5.98
C SER A 39 -15.52 -6.47 7.07
N ARG A 40 -16.43 -7.36 6.65
CA ARG A 40 -17.20 -8.30 7.48
C ARG A 40 -16.60 -9.70 7.47
N GLU A 41 -17.03 -10.57 8.38
CA GLU A 41 -16.52 -11.94 8.50
C GLU A 41 -16.68 -12.76 7.22
N GLU A 42 -17.76 -12.54 6.47
CA GLU A 42 -18.06 -13.21 5.21
C GLU A 42 -17.24 -12.71 4.01
N ASP A 43 -16.53 -11.58 4.15
CA ASP A 43 -15.82 -10.96 3.03
C ASP A 43 -14.53 -11.72 2.67
N GLN A 44 -14.32 -11.90 1.37
CA GLN A 44 -13.11 -12.53 0.85
C GLN A 44 -11.96 -11.53 0.79
N ILE A 45 -10.93 -11.74 1.62
CA ILE A 45 -9.69 -10.96 1.62
C ILE A 45 -9.03 -10.88 0.25
N SER A 46 -9.08 -11.97 -0.53
CA SER A 46 -8.55 -12.01 -1.90
C SER A 46 -9.19 -10.93 -2.77
N MET A 47 -10.51 -10.75 -2.67
CA MET A 47 -11.26 -9.75 -3.42
C MET A 47 -10.93 -8.33 -2.96
N LEU A 48 -10.82 -8.10 -1.64
CA LEU A 48 -10.43 -6.80 -1.09
C LEU A 48 -9.01 -6.41 -1.53
N CYS A 49 -8.07 -7.35 -1.47
CA CYS A 49 -6.70 -7.16 -1.93
C CYS A 49 -6.66 -6.83 -3.43
N GLN A 50 -7.37 -7.62 -4.25
CA GLN A 50 -7.42 -7.43 -5.69
C GLN A 50 -8.01 -6.07 -6.05
N ALA A 51 -9.12 -5.66 -5.42
CA ALA A 51 -9.74 -4.35 -5.63
C ALA A 51 -8.77 -3.21 -5.29
N SER A 52 -8.09 -3.31 -4.15
CA SER A 52 -7.10 -2.31 -3.73
C SER A 52 -5.93 -2.24 -4.69
N TYR A 53 -5.46 -3.39 -5.19
CA TYR A 53 -4.38 -3.47 -6.18
C TYR A 53 -4.79 -2.82 -7.50
N ASP A 54 -5.99 -3.12 -7.99
CA ASP A 54 -6.53 -2.59 -9.25
C ASP A 54 -6.72 -1.08 -9.18
N GLY A 55 -7.18 -0.54 -8.05
CA GLY A 55 -7.32 0.90 -7.83
C GLY A 55 -6.00 1.67 -7.69
N THR A 56 -4.89 0.99 -7.36
CA THR A 56 -3.64 1.66 -6.95
C THR A 56 -2.41 1.23 -7.76
N LEU A 57 -1.86 0.04 -7.56
CA LEU A 57 -0.57 -0.37 -8.12
C LEU A 57 -0.67 -0.84 -9.57
N SER A 58 -1.82 -1.37 -9.98
CA SER A 58 -2.01 -2.03 -11.28
C SER A 58 -1.59 -1.17 -12.48
N LYS A 59 -1.80 0.16 -12.40
CA LYS A 59 -1.43 1.14 -13.43
C LYS A 59 0.06 1.26 -13.69
N TYR A 60 0.91 0.76 -12.79
CA TYR A 60 2.36 0.78 -12.91
C TYR A 60 2.97 -0.58 -13.26
N HIS A 61 2.15 -1.63 -13.40
CA HIS A 61 2.59 -2.99 -13.61
C HIS A 61 2.21 -3.51 -15.01
N SER A 62 3.11 -4.31 -15.59
CA SER A 62 2.84 -4.98 -16.86
C SER A 62 1.67 -5.97 -16.73
N TRP A 63 1.09 -6.36 -17.86
CA TRP A 63 0.00 -7.35 -17.87
C TRP A 63 0.38 -8.66 -17.14
N ILE A 64 1.62 -9.13 -17.32
CA ILE A 64 2.12 -10.35 -16.68
C ILE A 64 2.14 -10.20 -15.15
N VAL A 65 2.67 -9.09 -14.65
CA VAL A 65 2.73 -8.83 -13.20
C VAL A 65 1.33 -8.74 -12.60
N ARG A 66 0.38 -8.09 -13.28
CA ARG A 66 -1.03 -8.03 -12.85
C ARG A 66 -1.66 -9.43 -12.72
N LYS A 67 -1.37 -10.35 -13.65
CA LYS A 67 -1.85 -11.74 -13.56
C LYS A 67 -1.24 -12.49 -12.38
N LEU A 68 0.06 -12.33 -12.14
CA LEU A 68 0.73 -12.95 -10.99
C LEU A 68 0.17 -12.44 -9.65
N VAL A 69 -0.11 -11.14 -9.55
CA VAL A 69 -0.73 -10.57 -8.34
C VAL A 69 -2.13 -11.16 -8.12
N GLY A 70 -2.93 -11.34 -9.18
CA GLY A 70 -4.24 -11.98 -9.07
C GLY A 70 -4.14 -13.41 -8.52
N VAL A 71 -3.17 -14.21 -9.00
CA VAL A 71 -2.91 -15.54 -8.45
C VAL A 71 -2.47 -15.46 -6.98
N ALA A 72 -1.57 -14.54 -6.63
CA ALA A 72 -1.09 -14.36 -5.26
C ALA A 72 -2.20 -13.91 -4.29
N ALA A 73 -3.16 -13.10 -4.74
CA ALA A 73 -4.29 -12.64 -3.92
C ALA A 73 -5.17 -13.82 -3.46
N HIS A 74 -5.32 -14.86 -4.28
CA HIS A 74 -6.04 -16.08 -3.89
C HIS A 74 -5.30 -16.94 -2.84
N LEU A 75 -4.02 -16.67 -2.60
CA LEU A 75 -3.21 -17.36 -1.57
C LEU A 75 -3.21 -16.63 -0.23
N LEU A 76 -3.91 -15.50 -0.12
CA LEU A 76 -4.05 -14.78 1.15
C LEU A 76 -4.87 -15.59 2.15
N ALA A 77 -4.54 -15.41 3.43
CA ALA A 77 -5.26 -16.04 4.53
C ALA A 77 -6.68 -15.48 4.69
N SER A 78 -7.50 -16.15 5.51
CA SER A 78 -8.80 -15.63 5.93
C SER A 78 -8.67 -14.30 6.69
N ARG A 79 -9.77 -13.53 6.75
CA ARG A 79 -9.84 -12.25 7.46
C ARG A 79 -9.35 -12.37 8.90
N ASP A 80 -9.86 -13.36 9.65
CA ASP A 80 -9.50 -13.54 11.04
C ASP A 80 -8.03 -13.90 11.23
N CYS A 81 -7.47 -14.77 10.38
CA CYS A 81 -6.05 -15.07 10.39
C CYS A 81 -5.21 -13.82 10.13
N MET A 82 -5.63 -12.98 9.19
CA MET A 82 -4.96 -11.71 8.90
C MET A 82 -5.02 -10.74 10.08
N LEU A 83 -6.20 -10.52 10.68
CA LEU A 83 -6.34 -9.63 11.82
C LEU A 83 -5.51 -10.11 13.02
N ASN A 84 -5.53 -11.41 13.30
CA ASN A 84 -4.71 -12.00 14.35
C ASN A 84 -3.19 -11.86 14.08
N ALA A 85 -2.77 -11.94 12.81
CA ALA A 85 -1.38 -11.74 12.43
C ALA A 85 -0.90 -10.29 12.67
N ILE A 86 -1.76 -9.30 12.45
CA ILE A 86 -1.44 -7.87 12.68
C ILE A 86 -1.12 -7.60 14.15
N ILE A 87 -1.80 -8.27 15.09
CA ILE A 87 -1.56 -8.13 16.54
C ILE A 87 -0.64 -9.21 17.13
N SER A 88 0.17 -9.87 16.29
CA SER A 88 1.17 -10.87 16.72
C SER A 88 0.58 -12.01 17.57
N GLY A 89 -0.59 -12.53 17.19
CA GLY A 89 -1.17 -13.74 17.79
C GLY A 89 -1.88 -13.53 19.13
N ARG A 90 -2.14 -12.28 19.55
CA ARG A 90 -3.12 -12.03 20.62
C ARG A 90 -4.52 -12.39 20.08
N SER A 91 -5.31 -13.11 20.86
CA SER A 91 -6.61 -13.66 20.40
C SER A 91 -7.54 -12.59 19.83
N SER A 92 -8.32 -12.94 18.80
CA SER A 92 -9.35 -12.14 18.11
C SER A 92 -10.41 -11.48 18.99
N ARG A 93 -10.43 -11.77 20.31
CA ARG A 93 -11.22 -11.03 21.31
C ARG A 93 -10.92 -9.52 21.39
N HIS A 94 -9.92 -9.03 20.65
CA HIS A 94 -9.50 -7.63 20.63
C HIS A 94 -9.62 -7.01 19.23
N GLU A 95 -10.61 -7.39 18.42
CA GLU A 95 -10.84 -6.79 17.09
C GLU A 95 -10.86 -5.26 17.15
N TYR A 96 -11.47 -4.68 18.17
CA TYR A 96 -11.43 -3.24 18.43
C TYR A 96 -10.00 -2.67 18.52
N GLU A 97 -9.07 -3.36 19.20
CA GLU A 97 -7.67 -2.94 19.28
C GLU A 97 -6.95 -3.04 17.93
N VAL A 98 -7.23 -4.10 17.16
CA VAL A 98 -6.70 -4.27 15.80
C VAL A 98 -7.16 -3.11 14.93
N MET A 99 -8.46 -2.80 14.95
CA MET A 99 -9.04 -1.70 14.16
C MET A 99 -8.49 -0.35 14.58
N GLN A 100 -8.23 -0.15 15.88
CA GLN A 100 -7.59 1.06 16.38
C GLN A 100 -6.13 1.17 15.89
N ALA A 101 -5.37 0.07 15.90
CA ALA A 101 -4.00 0.03 15.38
C ALA A 101 -3.96 0.32 13.87
N ILE A 102 -4.86 -0.30 13.09
CA ILE A 102 -5.03 -0.05 11.66
C ILE A 102 -5.38 1.43 11.41
N THR A 103 -6.33 1.98 12.17
CA THR A 103 -6.74 3.39 12.03
C THR A 103 -5.58 4.35 12.30
N ARG A 104 -4.79 4.11 13.35
CA ARG A 104 -3.60 4.90 13.66
C ARG A 104 -2.56 4.81 12.54
N PHE A 105 -2.30 3.60 12.03
CA PHE A 105 -1.39 3.39 10.90
C PHE A 105 -1.83 4.17 9.66
N ILE A 106 -3.10 4.02 9.25
CA ILE A 106 -3.66 4.71 8.07
C ILE A 106 -3.46 6.22 8.20
N SER A 107 -3.82 6.81 9.35
CA SER A 107 -3.71 8.25 9.57
C SER A 107 -2.27 8.79 9.39
N ILE A 108 -1.27 8.03 9.84
CA ILE A 108 0.15 8.41 9.71
C ILE A 108 0.63 8.17 8.28
N ALA A 109 0.30 7.01 7.71
CA ALA A 109 0.71 6.60 6.38
C ALA A 109 0.17 7.56 5.30
N GLU A 110 -1.07 8.03 5.42
CA GLU A 110 -1.64 9.03 4.53
C GLU A 110 -0.88 10.36 4.59
N GLN A 111 -0.53 10.84 5.78
CA GLN A 111 0.26 12.06 5.92
C GLN A 111 1.63 11.94 5.26
N VAL A 112 2.29 10.80 5.43
CA VAL A 112 3.57 10.50 4.75
C VAL A 112 3.37 10.45 3.24
N PHE A 113 2.33 9.77 2.77
CA PHE A 113 1.98 9.67 1.36
C PHE A 113 1.77 11.06 0.76
N TYR A 114 0.91 11.92 1.33
CA TYR A 114 0.64 13.24 0.77
C TYR A 114 1.88 14.14 0.74
N ARG A 115 2.74 14.08 1.77
CA ARG A 115 3.99 14.84 1.79
C ARG A 115 4.94 14.38 0.69
N LEU A 116 5.11 13.07 0.51
CA LEU A 116 5.94 12.53 -0.57
C LEU A 116 5.33 12.84 -1.92
N GLN A 117 4.04 12.61 -2.12
CA GLN A 117 3.31 12.89 -3.35
C GLN A 117 3.57 14.32 -3.81
N LYS A 118 3.39 15.30 -2.91
CA LYS A 118 3.68 16.71 -3.20
C LYS A 118 5.13 16.95 -3.62
N ILE A 119 6.10 16.33 -2.96
CA ILE A 119 7.52 16.45 -3.35
C ILE A 119 7.76 15.90 -4.77
N TYR A 120 7.14 14.77 -5.16
CA TYR A 120 7.29 14.21 -6.50
C TYR A 120 6.56 15.04 -7.57
N GLU A 121 5.41 15.64 -7.23
CA GLU A 121 4.65 16.56 -8.08
C GLU A 121 5.43 17.87 -8.33
N ASP A 122 5.88 18.52 -7.26
CA ASP A 122 6.66 19.77 -7.30
C ASP A 122 7.95 19.62 -8.12
N LYS A 123 8.50 18.41 -8.19
CA LYS A 123 9.70 18.07 -8.96
C LYS A 123 9.40 17.44 -10.33
N ASN A 124 8.12 17.23 -10.68
CA ASN A 124 7.66 16.60 -11.92
C ASN A 124 8.32 15.24 -12.22
N ILE A 125 8.44 14.38 -11.21
CA ILE A 125 9.11 13.07 -11.28
C ILE A 125 8.21 11.89 -10.87
N LEU A 126 6.89 12.06 -10.98
CA LEU A 126 5.93 10.98 -10.71
C LEU A 126 6.02 9.80 -11.70
N ASN A 127 6.71 10.00 -12.83
CA ASN A 127 6.82 9.03 -13.92
C ASN A 127 8.26 8.53 -14.13
N LEU A 128 9.08 8.49 -13.06
CA LEU A 128 10.39 7.85 -13.16
C LEU A 128 10.24 6.39 -13.62
N PRO A 129 11.15 5.90 -14.50
CA PRO A 129 11.10 4.56 -15.07
C PRO A 129 11.35 3.44 -14.05
#